data_AF-A0A9D4E8N7-F1
#
_entry.id   AF-A0A9D4E8N7-F1
#
_cell.length_a   1.000
_cell.length_b   1.000
_cell.length_c   1.000
_cell.angle_alpha   90.00
_cell.angle_beta   90.00
_cell.angle_gamma   90.00
#
_symmetry.space_group_name_H-M   'P 1'
#
loop_
_entity.id
_entity.type
_entity.pdbx_description
1 polymer ?
#
loop_
_entity_poly.entity_id
_entity_poly.type
_entity_poly.pdbx_seq_one_letter_code
_entity_poly.pdbx_strand_id
1 'polypeptide(L)'
;MSLLKSIRTTLKSAPDDFLRGLDVLTAPSAKPSSGISLQTATLINFDAAQELLTRNECIWKELNEQTEVAGKQAQDADSMISALLAGVDRQKELVVRFHEEVSRLPQILQQLQEITNSLAQVDENCDLVEAALVQLETLCEEQVYQANVDSHHKQLAVYKMKKDHELNTYRVQLARAHTAKAEELQQRKKHLLKERQMAYAEEFAHEVDYYKKHGKTGKASFSQESDEKLDLADVEIEEDKQALDEFLGDTEMENQDGNVAQTSDSDDELTAAKAEQTKQATGLEYTPVIASEGSVKTEESCSDIPAISESNNTTDADAINVEDSKERIHLKSEATESGDKD
;
A
#
# COMPACT_ATOMS: atom_id res chain seq x y z
N MET A 1 -6.34 1.73 77.92
CA MET A 1 -5.03 2.15 78.49
C MET A 1 -4.98 2.12 80.02
N SER A 2 -5.77 2.89 80.77
CA SER A 2 -5.58 3.02 82.24
C SER A 2 -5.75 1.73 83.06
N LEU A 3 -6.72 0.87 82.75
CA LEU A 3 -6.99 -0.35 83.54
C LEU A 3 -5.77 -1.29 83.60
N LEU A 4 -5.11 -1.53 82.47
CA LEU A 4 -3.87 -2.34 82.40
C LEU A 4 -2.71 -1.71 83.20
N LYS A 5 -2.64 -0.37 83.32
CA LYS A 5 -1.67 0.29 84.21
C LYS A 5 -2.02 0.02 85.68
N SER A 6 -3.29 0.13 86.05
CA SER A 6 -3.78 -0.12 87.42
C SER A 6 -3.51 -1.56 87.87
N ILE A 7 -3.82 -2.55 87.02
CA ILE A 7 -3.56 -3.98 87.30
C ILE A 7 -2.05 -4.24 87.41
N ARG A 8 -1.23 -3.60 86.57
CA ARG A 8 0.23 -3.72 86.64
C ARG A 8 0.83 -3.06 87.88
N THR A 9 0.17 -2.07 88.49
CA THR A 9 0.59 -1.49 89.77
C THR A 9 0.15 -2.33 90.97
N THR A 10 -1.07 -2.89 90.97
CA THR A 10 -1.50 -3.77 92.09
C THR A 10 -0.78 -5.11 92.09
N LEU A 11 -0.53 -5.71 90.91
CA LEU A 11 0.32 -6.91 90.79
C LEU A 11 1.77 -6.66 91.24
N LYS A 12 2.23 -5.40 91.19
CA LYS A 12 3.55 -5.00 91.70
C LYS A 12 3.58 -4.73 93.21
N SER A 13 2.49 -4.28 93.84
CA SER A 13 2.47 -4.09 95.30
C SER A 13 2.13 -5.37 96.05
N ALA A 14 1.38 -6.31 95.44
CA ALA A 14 0.97 -7.54 96.11
C ALA A 14 2.14 -8.32 96.76
N PRO A 15 3.34 -8.48 96.16
CA PRO A 15 4.48 -9.08 96.85
C PRO A 15 4.96 -8.28 98.06
N ASP A 16 5.06 -6.95 97.94
CA ASP A 16 5.48 -6.05 99.03
C ASP A 16 4.47 -6.07 100.19
N ASP A 17 3.17 -6.15 99.88
CA ASP A 17 2.09 -6.20 100.88
C ASP A 17 2.01 -7.57 101.57
N PHE A 18 2.32 -8.67 100.87
CA PHE A 18 2.53 -9.99 101.48
C PHE A 18 3.79 -10.02 102.38
N LEU A 19 4.91 -9.43 101.92
CA LEU A 19 6.14 -9.34 102.70
C LEU A 19 5.93 -8.49 103.98
N ARG A 20 5.22 -7.37 103.89
CA ARG A 20 4.79 -6.57 105.06
C ARG A 20 3.91 -7.37 106.03
N GLY A 21 3.00 -8.20 105.50
CA GLY A 21 2.20 -9.12 106.32
C GLY A 21 3.07 -10.13 107.09
N LEU A 22 4.13 -10.63 106.46
CA LEU A 22 5.14 -11.49 107.08
C LEU A 22 6.03 -10.74 108.09
N ASP A 23 6.47 -9.52 107.78
CA ASP A 23 7.25 -8.67 108.69
C ASP A 23 6.46 -8.33 109.96
N VAL A 24 5.14 -8.13 109.87
CA VAL A 24 4.27 -7.91 111.05
C VAL A 24 4.15 -9.17 111.91
N LEU A 25 4.32 -10.37 111.34
CA LEU A 25 4.31 -11.65 112.06
C LEU A 25 5.69 -12.05 112.60
N THR A 26 6.78 -11.61 111.98
CA THR A 26 8.16 -11.89 112.41
C THR A 26 8.78 -10.78 113.27
N ALA A 27 8.17 -9.58 113.30
CA ALA A 27 8.60 -8.48 114.17
C ALA A 27 8.59 -8.89 115.65
N PRO A 28 9.70 -8.70 116.39
CA PRO A 28 9.77 -9.06 117.80
C PRO A 28 8.89 -8.13 118.63
N SER A 29 7.72 -8.62 119.07
CA SER A 29 6.76 -7.87 119.87
C SER A 29 7.35 -7.47 121.23
N ALA A 30 7.82 -6.23 121.31
CA ALA A 30 8.56 -5.68 122.44
C ALA A 30 7.67 -5.27 123.63
N LYS A 31 6.92 -6.24 124.19
CA LYS A 31 6.37 -6.23 125.57
C LYS A 31 5.77 -7.60 125.93
N PRO A 32 6.28 -8.33 126.94
CA PRO A 32 5.59 -9.49 127.48
C PRO A 32 4.35 -9.01 128.26
N SER A 33 3.17 -9.14 127.65
CA SER A 33 1.91 -8.94 128.38
C SER A 33 1.79 -9.98 129.49
N SER A 34 1.38 -9.54 130.68
CA SER A 34 1.46 -10.32 131.91
C SER A 34 0.63 -11.61 131.87
N GLY A 35 1.32 -12.75 131.96
CA GLY A 35 0.86 -13.89 132.76
C GLY A 35 -0.49 -14.50 132.41
N ILE A 36 -0.72 -14.93 131.16
CA ILE A 36 -1.59 -16.09 130.95
C ILE A 36 -0.85 -17.30 131.55
N SER A 37 -1.38 -17.84 132.65
CA SER A 37 -0.74 -18.93 133.39
C SER A 37 -0.57 -20.18 132.51
N LEU A 38 0.64 -20.76 132.51
CA LEU A 38 0.98 -21.98 131.78
C LEU A 38 0.39 -23.26 132.44
N GLN A 39 -0.82 -23.15 133.00
CA GLN A 39 -1.52 -24.22 133.72
C GLN A 39 -2.77 -24.75 132.98
N THR A 40 -3.01 -24.29 131.75
CA THR A 40 -3.88 -24.96 130.76
C THR A 40 -3.11 -25.78 129.72
N ALA A 41 -1.77 -25.80 129.82
CA ALA A 41 -0.88 -26.53 128.90
C ALA A 41 -1.05 -28.06 128.92
N THR A 42 -1.80 -28.61 129.88
CA THR A 42 -2.07 -30.04 130.05
C THR A 42 -3.35 -30.54 129.38
N LEU A 43 -4.14 -29.65 128.74
CA LEU A 43 -5.29 -30.06 127.92
C LEU A 43 -5.40 -29.28 126.60
N ILE A 44 -4.26 -28.93 126.00
CA ILE A 44 -4.19 -28.76 124.55
C ILE A 44 -4.54 -30.12 123.95
N ASN A 45 -5.72 -30.24 123.34
CA ASN A 45 -6.18 -31.52 122.80
C ASN A 45 -5.42 -31.82 121.50
N PHE A 46 -4.28 -32.51 121.62
CA PHE A 46 -3.39 -32.85 120.51
C PHE A 46 -4.13 -33.57 119.37
N ASP A 47 -5.13 -34.38 119.70
CA ASP A 47 -6.00 -35.08 118.74
C ASP A 47 -6.77 -34.09 117.84
N ALA A 48 -7.41 -33.07 118.44
CA ALA A 48 -8.10 -32.02 117.70
C ALA A 48 -7.14 -31.11 116.91
N ALA A 49 -5.91 -30.91 117.39
CA ALA A 49 -4.87 -30.20 116.65
C ALA A 49 -4.38 -31.03 115.43
N GLN A 50 -4.30 -32.34 115.57
CA GLN A 50 -3.95 -33.28 114.49
C GLN A 50 -5.09 -33.46 113.48
N GLU A 51 -6.35 -33.48 113.92
CA GLU A 51 -7.52 -33.46 113.04
C GLU A 51 -7.57 -32.15 112.23
N LEU A 52 -7.33 -30.99 112.89
CA LEU A 52 -7.27 -29.71 112.19
C LEU A 52 -6.12 -29.68 111.17
N LEU A 53 -4.94 -30.22 111.51
CA LEU A 53 -3.81 -30.29 110.60
C LEU A 53 -4.09 -31.19 109.39
N THR A 54 -4.58 -32.42 109.61
CA THR A 54 -4.89 -33.36 108.53
C THR A 54 -6.05 -32.88 107.65
N ARG A 55 -7.05 -32.18 108.22
CA ARG A 55 -8.09 -31.49 107.46
C ARG A 55 -7.52 -30.40 106.56
N ASN A 56 -6.61 -29.55 107.07
CA ASN A 56 -5.97 -28.51 106.26
C ASN A 56 -5.07 -29.13 105.18
N GLU A 57 -4.29 -30.16 105.50
CA GLU A 57 -3.45 -30.89 104.55
C GLU A 57 -4.28 -31.52 103.42
N CYS A 58 -5.44 -32.09 103.75
CA CYS A 58 -6.38 -32.63 102.77
C CYS A 58 -6.94 -31.55 101.84
N ILE A 59 -7.37 -30.40 102.39
CA ILE A 59 -7.85 -29.25 101.60
C ILE A 59 -6.74 -28.69 100.70
N TRP A 60 -5.49 -28.62 101.17
CA TRP A 60 -4.34 -28.19 100.37
C TRP A 60 -4.00 -29.17 99.23
N LYS A 61 -4.13 -30.47 99.45
CA LYS A 61 -3.94 -31.49 98.40
C LYS A 61 -5.01 -31.40 97.32
N GLU A 62 -6.29 -31.34 97.72
CA GLU A 62 -7.42 -31.14 96.81
C GLU A 62 -7.26 -29.85 95.98
N LEU A 63 -6.91 -28.74 96.63
CA LEU A 63 -6.67 -27.46 95.95
C LEU A 63 -5.49 -27.52 94.98
N ASN A 64 -4.40 -28.22 95.33
CA ASN A 64 -3.27 -28.42 94.42
C ASN A 64 -3.65 -29.29 93.22
N GLU A 65 -4.38 -30.40 93.41
CA GLU A 65 -4.83 -31.27 92.33
C GLU A 65 -5.79 -30.54 91.38
N GLN A 66 -6.76 -29.78 91.91
CA GLN A 66 -7.62 -28.91 91.11
C GLN A 66 -6.82 -27.83 90.34
N THR A 67 -5.79 -27.25 90.97
CA THR A 67 -4.92 -26.25 90.33
C THR A 67 -4.06 -26.87 89.21
N GLU A 68 -3.56 -28.08 89.40
CA GLU A 68 -2.85 -28.83 88.37
C GLU A 68 -3.75 -29.22 87.19
N VAL A 69 -4.98 -29.66 87.45
CA VAL A 69 -5.97 -29.97 86.41
C VAL A 69 -6.35 -28.72 85.63
N ALA A 70 -6.60 -27.60 86.31
CA ALA A 70 -6.86 -26.31 85.66
C ALA A 70 -5.65 -25.82 84.84
N GLY A 71 -4.43 -26.01 85.34
CA GLY A 71 -3.19 -25.70 84.61
C GLY A 71 -3.03 -26.54 83.34
N LYS A 72 -3.29 -27.85 83.41
CA LYS A 72 -3.28 -28.75 82.24
C LYS A 72 -4.33 -28.34 81.20
N GLN A 73 -5.57 -28.09 81.63
CA GLN A 73 -6.64 -27.61 80.75
C GLN A 73 -6.33 -26.25 80.10
N ALA A 74 -5.68 -25.34 80.82
CA ALA A 74 -5.24 -24.06 80.26
C ALA A 74 -4.12 -24.23 79.21
N GLN A 75 -3.18 -25.15 79.45
CA GLN A 75 -2.12 -25.49 78.49
C GLN A 75 -2.69 -26.17 77.23
N ASP A 76 -3.64 -27.09 77.38
CA ASP A 76 -4.32 -27.74 76.25
C ASP A 76 -5.08 -26.70 75.42
N ALA A 77 -5.80 -25.77 76.06
CA ALA A 77 -6.50 -24.67 75.40
C ALA A 77 -5.55 -23.72 74.66
N ASP A 78 -4.43 -23.32 75.27
CA ASP A 78 -3.41 -22.47 74.64
C ASP A 78 -2.76 -23.15 73.43
N SER A 79 -2.54 -24.47 73.50
CA SER A 79 -2.02 -25.25 72.37
C SER A 79 -3.01 -25.30 71.19
N MET A 80 -4.31 -25.46 71.47
CA MET A 80 -5.36 -25.45 70.45
C MET A 80 -5.55 -24.05 69.84
N ILE A 81 -5.51 -22.99 70.65
CA ILE A 81 -5.56 -21.59 70.18
C ILE A 81 -4.34 -21.30 69.30
N SER A 82 -3.14 -21.69 69.71
CA SER A 82 -1.91 -21.52 68.93
C SER A 82 -1.95 -22.25 67.59
N ALA A 83 -2.48 -23.49 67.57
CA ALA A 83 -2.67 -24.25 66.33
C ALA A 83 -3.70 -23.59 65.39
N LEU A 84 -4.81 -23.07 65.93
CA LEU A 84 -5.82 -22.35 65.16
C LEU A 84 -5.29 -21.04 64.57
N LEU A 85 -4.55 -20.23 65.36
CA LEU A 85 -3.90 -19.00 64.89
C LEU A 85 -2.93 -19.30 63.74
N ALA A 86 -2.07 -20.31 63.89
CA ALA A 86 -1.15 -20.75 62.82
C ALA A 86 -1.88 -21.33 61.59
N GLY A 87 -3.15 -21.75 61.71
CA GLY A 87 -4.01 -22.08 60.58
C GLY A 87 -4.56 -20.83 59.88
N VAL A 88 -5.07 -19.87 60.65
CA VAL A 88 -5.61 -18.59 60.15
C VAL A 88 -4.54 -17.76 59.45
N ASP A 89 -3.33 -17.67 59.98
CA ASP A 89 -2.24 -16.92 59.35
C ASP A 89 -1.81 -17.53 57.99
N ARG A 90 -1.83 -18.87 57.85
CA ARG A 90 -1.61 -19.53 56.54
C ARG A 90 -2.74 -19.25 55.55
N GLN A 91 -3.99 -19.28 56.00
CA GLN A 91 -5.14 -18.95 55.15
C GLN A 91 -5.07 -17.48 54.69
N LYS A 92 -4.71 -16.57 55.59
CA LYS A 92 -4.47 -15.15 55.30
C LYS A 92 -3.34 -14.96 54.28
N GLU A 93 -2.22 -15.67 54.43
CA GLU A 93 -1.12 -15.63 53.45
C GLU A 93 -1.56 -16.10 52.06
N LEU A 94 -2.31 -17.22 51.99
CA LEU A 94 -2.88 -17.72 50.73
C LEU A 94 -3.85 -16.72 50.08
N VAL A 95 -4.70 -16.07 50.87
CA VAL A 95 -5.64 -15.03 50.40
C VAL A 95 -4.90 -13.78 49.91
N VAL A 96 -3.79 -13.38 50.56
CA VAL A 96 -2.94 -12.27 50.08
C VAL A 96 -2.32 -12.62 48.72
N ARG A 97 -1.69 -13.79 48.59
CA ARG A 97 -1.10 -14.23 47.30
C ARG A 97 -2.14 -14.35 46.18
N PHE A 98 -3.34 -14.84 46.50
CA PHE A 98 -4.45 -14.89 45.55
C PHE A 98 -4.93 -13.48 45.15
N HIS A 99 -5.00 -12.55 46.11
CA HIS A 99 -5.32 -11.15 45.81
C HIS A 99 -4.24 -10.48 44.95
N GLU A 100 -2.96 -10.76 45.19
CA GLU A 100 -1.84 -10.28 44.37
C GLU A 100 -1.98 -10.74 42.90
N GLU A 101 -2.18 -12.04 42.65
CA GLU A 101 -2.37 -12.53 41.27
C GLU A 101 -3.67 -12.00 40.62
N VAL A 102 -4.77 -11.88 41.38
CA VAL A 102 -6.01 -11.25 40.86
C VAL A 102 -5.81 -9.76 40.56
N SER A 103 -5.00 -9.05 41.35
CA SER A 103 -4.67 -7.62 41.12
C SER A 103 -3.79 -7.39 39.89
N ARG A 104 -3.16 -8.45 39.37
CA ARG A 104 -2.38 -8.45 38.13
C ARG A 104 -3.24 -8.63 36.88
N LEU A 105 -4.41 -9.26 36.98
CA LEU A 105 -5.31 -9.47 35.82
C LEU A 105 -5.69 -8.17 35.08
N PRO A 106 -6.00 -7.02 35.73
CA PRO A 106 -6.21 -5.75 35.04
C PRO A 106 -5.00 -5.26 34.22
N GLN A 107 -3.77 -5.55 34.66
CA GLN A 107 -2.56 -5.18 33.91
C GLN A 107 -2.43 -6.04 32.63
N ILE A 108 -2.76 -7.32 32.72
CA ILE A 108 -2.78 -8.25 31.58
C ILE A 108 -3.90 -7.85 30.60
N LEU A 109 -5.06 -7.41 31.09
CA LEU A 109 -6.14 -6.88 30.25
C LEU A 109 -5.74 -5.57 29.56
N GLN A 110 -5.03 -4.66 30.24
CA GLN A 110 -4.50 -3.45 29.61
C GLN A 110 -3.47 -3.80 28.52
N GLN A 111 -2.53 -4.70 28.79
CA GLN A 111 -1.53 -5.16 27.81
C GLN A 111 -2.19 -5.83 26.60
N LEU A 112 -3.23 -6.64 26.83
CA LEU A 112 -4.02 -7.23 25.74
C LEU A 112 -4.71 -6.14 24.90
N GLN A 113 -5.31 -5.13 25.54
CA GLN A 113 -5.95 -4.01 24.84
C GLN A 113 -4.93 -3.16 24.05
N GLU A 114 -3.73 -2.93 24.60
CA GLU A 114 -2.63 -2.26 23.91
C GLU A 114 -2.19 -3.06 22.66
N ILE A 115 -2.09 -4.38 22.76
CA ILE A 115 -1.81 -5.27 21.61
C ILE A 115 -2.97 -5.25 20.60
N THR A 116 -4.23 -5.28 21.02
CA THR A 116 -5.40 -5.18 20.11
C THR A 116 -5.43 -3.83 19.38
N ASN A 117 -5.14 -2.73 20.07
CA ASN A 117 -5.04 -1.41 19.46
C ASN A 117 -3.87 -1.35 18.46
N SER A 118 -2.72 -1.94 18.80
CA SER A 118 -1.56 -2.00 17.90
C SER A 118 -1.81 -2.88 16.68
N LEU A 119 -2.62 -3.94 16.80
CA LEU A 119 -3.04 -4.78 15.68
C LEU A 119 -3.98 -4.00 14.74
N ALA A 120 -5.02 -3.38 15.29
CA ALA A 120 -5.94 -2.55 14.50
C ALA A 120 -5.22 -1.38 13.78
N GLN A 121 -4.18 -0.81 14.38
CA GLN A 121 -3.32 0.18 13.73
C GLN A 121 -2.47 -0.43 12.61
N VAL A 122 -2.00 -1.68 12.74
CA VAL A 122 -1.30 -2.38 11.65
C VAL A 122 -2.27 -2.68 10.51
N ASP A 123 -3.49 -3.13 10.81
CA ASP A 123 -4.54 -3.38 9.82
C ASP A 123 -4.89 -2.09 9.04
N GLU A 124 -5.10 -0.96 9.71
CA GLU A 124 -5.32 0.36 9.07
C GLU A 124 -4.13 0.79 8.19
N ASN A 125 -2.88 0.51 8.61
CA ASN A 125 -1.71 0.78 7.78
C ASN A 125 -1.62 -0.14 6.55
N CYS A 126 -2.08 -1.40 6.66
CA CYS A 126 -2.18 -2.31 5.52
C CYS A 126 -3.21 -1.80 4.50
N ASP A 127 -4.43 -1.44 4.93
CA ASP A 127 -5.47 -0.84 4.08
C ASP A 127 -4.95 0.40 3.33
N LEU A 128 -4.20 1.27 4.02
CA LEU A 128 -3.59 2.46 3.43
C LEU A 128 -2.48 2.12 2.40
N VAL A 129 -1.69 1.08 2.65
CA VAL A 129 -0.65 0.61 1.71
C VAL A 129 -1.28 -0.04 0.48
N GLU A 130 -2.32 -0.87 0.65
CA GLU A 130 -3.06 -1.47 -0.48
C GLU A 130 -3.73 -0.39 -1.34
N ALA A 131 -4.38 0.60 -0.72
CA ALA A 131 -4.96 1.74 -1.43
C ALA A 131 -3.91 2.59 -2.18
N ALA A 132 -2.68 2.71 -1.64
CA ALA A 132 -1.57 3.39 -2.31
C ALA A 132 -0.97 2.56 -3.46
N LEU A 133 -0.93 1.23 -3.34
CA LEU A 133 -0.47 0.33 -4.39
C LEU A 133 -1.43 0.32 -5.60
N VAL A 134 -2.75 0.31 -5.37
CA VAL A 134 -3.76 0.41 -6.44
C VAL A 134 -3.66 1.76 -7.18
N GLN A 135 -3.37 2.86 -6.45
CA GLN A 135 -3.10 4.16 -7.08
C GLN A 135 -1.81 4.14 -7.91
N LEU A 136 -0.75 3.49 -7.42
CA LEU A 136 0.51 3.35 -8.15
C LEU A 136 0.37 2.49 -9.42
N GLU A 137 -0.41 1.40 -9.35
CA GLU A 137 -0.76 0.57 -10.50
C GLU A 137 -1.50 1.38 -11.57
N THR A 138 -2.55 2.11 -11.17
CA THR A 138 -3.33 3.01 -12.05
C THR A 138 -2.43 4.05 -12.75
N LEU A 139 -1.51 4.68 -12.02
CA LEU A 139 -0.56 5.65 -12.57
C LEU A 139 0.47 5.01 -13.52
N CYS A 140 0.88 3.77 -13.26
CA CYS A 140 1.75 3.02 -14.17
C CYS A 140 1.02 2.66 -15.47
N GLU A 141 -0.24 2.24 -15.40
CA GLU A 141 -1.06 1.99 -16.59
C GLU A 141 -1.27 3.27 -17.42
N GLU A 142 -1.60 4.39 -16.77
CA GLU A 142 -1.74 5.71 -17.42
C GLU A 142 -0.43 6.13 -18.11
N GLN A 143 0.72 5.95 -17.43
CA GLN A 143 2.03 6.26 -18.00
C GLN A 143 2.35 5.39 -19.23
N VAL A 144 2.05 4.10 -19.19
CA VAL A 144 2.26 3.16 -20.33
C VAL A 144 1.32 3.52 -21.49
N TYR A 145 0.06 3.82 -21.20
CA TYR A 145 -0.91 4.26 -22.20
C TYR A 145 -0.44 5.55 -22.89
N GLN A 146 -0.09 6.59 -22.12
CA GLN A 146 0.38 7.86 -22.66
C GLN A 146 1.67 7.67 -23.47
N ALA A 147 2.62 6.86 -23.01
CA ALA A 147 3.85 6.57 -23.75
C ALA A 147 3.57 5.89 -25.11
N ASN A 148 2.54 5.03 -25.19
CA ASN A 148 2.13 4.40 -26.44
C ASN A 148 1.40 5.39 -27.39
N VAL A 149 0.52 6.25 -26.87
CA VAL A 149 -0.13 7.34 -27.63
C VAL A 149 0.94 8.29 -28.21
N ASP A 150 1.91 8.69 -27.38
CA ASP A 150 3.07 9.48 -27.78
C ASP A 150 3.87 8.81 -28.91
N SER A 151 4.10 7.49 -28.81
CA SER A 151 4.83 6.70 -29.80
C SER A 151 4.11 6.69 -31.16
N HIS A 152 2.81 6.39 -31.16
CA HIS A 152 1.98 6.42 -32.36
C HIS A 152 1.90 7.83 -32.97
N HIS A 153 1.79 8.88 -32.15
CA HIS A 153 1.79 10.26 -32.65
C HIS A 153 3.13 10.63 -33.33
N LYS A 154 4.26 10.24 -32.74
CA LYS A 154 5.60 10.41 -33.32
C LYS A 154 5.74 9.63 -34.64
N GLN A 155 5.24 8.39 -34.69
CA GLN A 155 5.23 7.57 -35.89
C GLN A 155 4.40 8.20 -37.02
N LEU A 156 3.21 8.72 -36.71
CA LEU A 156 2.33 9.40 -37.66
C LEU A 156 2.95 10.70 -38.18
N ALA A 157 3.59 11.49 -37.32
CA ALA A 157 4.31 12.70 -37.71
C ALA A 157 5.48 12.41 -38.67
N VAL A 158 6.26 11.36 -38.40
CA VAL A 158 7.35 10.90 -39.29
C VAL A 158 6.79 10.39 -40.63
N TYR A 159 5.70 9.63 -40.62
CA TYR A 159 5.02 9.18 -41.84
C TYR A 159 4.54 10.37 -42.69
N LYS A 160 3.89 11.36 -42.06
CA LYS A 160 3.45 12.59 -42.74
C LYS A 160 4.62 13.34 -43.35
N MET A 161 5.69 13.60 -42.60
CA MET A 161 6.89 14.27 -43.13
C MET A 161 7.51 13.50 -44.31
N LYS A 162 7.53 12.16 -44.25
CA LYS A 162 7.99 11.34 -45.38
C LYS A 162 7.09 11.52 -46.61
N LYS A 163 5.77 11.56 -46.44
CA LYS A 163 4.81 11.76 -47.53
C LYS A 163 4.87 13.17 -48.12
N ASP A 164 4.99 14.20 -47.28
CA ASP A 164 5.19 15.58 -47.73
C ASP A 164 6.51 15.72 -48.52
N HIS A 165 7.58 15.03 -48.10
CA HIS A 165 8.84 14.96 -48.83
C HIS A 165 8.70 14.21 -50.17
N GLU A 166 8.12 13.01 -50.20
CA GLU A 166 7.84 12.24 -51.42
C GLU A 166 7.06 13.11 -52.43
N LEU A 167 5.95 13.71 -52.01
CA LEU A 167 5.11 14.61 -52.81
C LEU A 167 5.91 15.81 -53.35
N ASN A 168 6.74 16.45 -52.51
CA ASN A 168 7.60 17.54 -52.96
C ASN A 168 8.65 17.08 -54.00
N THR A 169 9.25 15.90 -53.85
CA THR A 169 10.18 15.36 -54.87
C THR A 169 9.47 15.08 -56.19
N TYR A 170 8.22 14.58 -56.18
CA TYR A 170 7.42 14.41 -57.40
C TYR A 170 7.07 15.76 -58.05
N ARG A 171 6.70 16.78 -57.26
CA ARG A 171 6.48 18.15 -57.79
C ARG A 171 7.72 18.73 -58.47
N VAL A 172 8.90 18.58 -57.85
CA VAL A 172 10.17 19.05 -58.42
C VAL A 172 10.56 18.27 -59.68
N GLN A 173 10.35 16.94 -59.70
CA GLN A 173 10.60 16.11 -60.89
C GLN A 173 9.65 16.48 -62.04
N LEU A 174 8.36 16.65 -61.77
CA LEU A 174 7.35 17.04 -62.75
C LEU A 174 7.62 18.44 -63.32
N ALA A 175 7.96 19.41 -62.46
CA ALA A 175 8.36 20.74 -62.90
C ALA A 175 9.60 20.71 -63.81
N ARG A 176 10.63 19.94 -63.44
CA ARG A 176 11.84 19.75 -64.26
C ARG A 176 11.57 19.05 -65.60
N ALA A 177 10.68 18.07 -65.61
CA ALA A 177 10.25 17.40 -66.84
C ALA A 177 9.47 18.36 -67.76
N HIS A 178 8.61 19.21 -67.17
CA HIS A 178 7.87 20.23 -67.90
C HIS A 178 8.80 21.31 -68.49
N THR A 179 9.77 21.85 -67.73
CA THR A 179 10.72 22.83 -68.27
C THR A 179 11.58 22.22 -69.38
N ALA A 180 12.11 21.02 -69.18
CA ALA A 180 12.89 20.32 -70.22
C ALA A 180 12.08 20.09 -71.51
N LYS A 181 10.80 19.69 -71.40
CA LYS A 181 9.90 19.52 -72.55
C LYS A 181 9.56 20.86 -73.23
N ALA A 182 9.38 21.93 -72.46
CA ALA A 182 9.17 23.27 -73.00
C ALA A 182 10.41 23.80 -73.74
N GLU A 183 11.60 23.58 -73.19
CA GLU A 183 12.89 23.88 -73.82
C GLU A 183 13.09 23.07 -75.12
N GLU A 184 12.79 21.76 -75.12
CA GLU A 184 12.86 20.92 -76.32
C GLU A 184 11.92 21.45 -77.43
N LEU A 185 10.66 21.75 -77.07
CA LEU A 185 9.68 22.32 -78.01
C LEU A 185 10.12 23.69 -78.54
N GLN A 186 10.73 24.53 -77.70
CA GLN A 186 11.29 25.82 -78.12
C GLN A 186 12.49 25.65 -79.06
N GLN A 187 13.40 24.73 -78.75
CA GLN A 187 14.55 24.39 -79.61
C GLN A 187 14.09 23.82 -80.96
N ARG A 188 13.11 22.91 -80.97
CA ARG A 188 12.51 22.34 -82.18
C ARG A 188 11.84 23.40 -83.05
N LYS A 189 11.05 24.31 -82.46
CA LYS A 189 10.46 25.46 -83.17
C LYS A 189 11.54 26.39 -83.75
N LYS A 190 12.61 26.67 -83.00
CA LYS A 190 13.76 27.49 -83.44
C LYS A 190 14.54 26.83 -84.58
N HIS A 191 14.71 25.51 -84.54
CA HIS A 191 15.39 24.74 -85.60
C HIS A 191 14.59 24.76 -86.91
N LEU A 192 13.28 24.48 -86.85
CA LEU A 192 12.40 24.48 -88.02
C LEU A 192 12.31 25.88 -88.66
N LEU A 193 12.25 26.94 -87.84
CA LEU A 193 12.30 28.32 -88.33
C LEU A 193 13.62 28.63 -89.06
N LYS A 194 14.76 28.14 -88.56
CA LYS A 194 16.08 28.29 -89.18
C LYS A 194 16.19 27.51 -90.49
N GLU A 195 15.66 26.29 -90.56
CA GLU A 195 15.62 25.50 -91.80
C GLU A 195 14.78 26.19 -92.87
N ARG A 196 13.58 26.67 -92.49
CA ARG A 196 12.72 27.46 -93.39
C ARG A 196 13.42 28.74 -93.88
N GLN A 197 14.16 29.43 -93.01
CA GLN A 197 14.96 30.60 -93.39
C GLN A 197 16.11 30.23 -94.35
N MET A 198 16.77 29.09 -94.14
CA MET A 198 17.84 28.61 -95.01
C MET A 198 17.30 28.20 -96.38
N ALA A 199 16.17 27.50 -96.46
CA ALA A 199 15.51 27.14 -97.72
C ALA A 199 15.12 28.39 -98.53
N TYR A 200 14.55 29.42 -97.90
CA TYR A 200 14.27 30.70 -98.57
C TYR A 200 15.54 31.45 -99.00
N ALA A 201 16.63 31.37 -98.23
CA ALA A 201 17.90 31.99 -98.60
C ALA A 201 18.58 31.27 -99.79
N GLU A 202 18.48 29.94 -99.85
CA GLU A 202 18.96 29.12 -100.98
C GLU A 202 18.12 29.35 -102.24
N GLU A 203 16.79 29.37 -102.12
CA GLU A 203 15.89 29.68 -103.24
C GLU A 203 16.13 31.10 -103.78
N PHE A 204 16.32 32.08 -102.89
CA PHE A 204 16.68 33.45 -103.27
C PHE A 204 18.06 33.53 -103.94
N ALA A 205 19.07 32.82 -103.44
CA ALA A 205 20.38 32.76 -104.07
C ALA A 205 20.30 32.13 -105.48
N HIS A 206 19.50 31.07 -105.64
CA HIS A 206 19.22 30.46 -106.92
C HIS A 206 18.48 31.41 -107.88
N GLU A 207 17.47 32.14 -107.42
CA GLU A 207 16.75 33.14 -108.24
C GLU A 207 17.66 34.32 -108.64
N VAL A 208 18.54 34.79 -107.74
CA VAL A 208 19.57 35.80 -108.04
C VAL A 208 20.57 35.29 -109.08
N ASP A 209 21.01 34.03 -109.00
CA ASP A 209 21.93 33.45 -109.99
C ASP A 209 21.24 33.11 -111.33
N TYR A 210 19.95 32.77 -111.31
CA TYR A 210 19.12 32.67 -112.51
C TYR A 210 18.98 34.03 -113.19
N TYR A 211 18.70 35.09 -112.43
CA TYR A 211 18.62 36.47 -112.92
C TYR A 211 19.94 36.91 -113.58
N LYS A 212 21.10 36.66 -112.94
CA LYS A 212 22.43 36.92 -113.54
C LYS A 212 22.65 36.20 -114.86
N LYS A 213 22.12 34.98 -115.02
CA LYS A 213 22.31 34.13 -116.22
C LYS A 213 21.33 34.46 -117.36
N HIS A 214 20.12 34.95 -117.05
CA HIS A 214 19.04 35.06 -118.04
C HIS A 214 18.36 36.45 -118.10
N GLY A 215 18.76 37.40 -117.25
CA GLY A 215 18.31 38.81 -117.30
C GLY A 215 16.84 39.04 -116.90
N LYS A 216 16.16 38.02 -116.38
CA LYS A 216 14.74 38.04 -115.97
C LYS A 216 14.57 37.25 -114.67
N THR A 217 13.71 37.72 -113.77
CA THR A 217 13.36 37.02 -112.53
C THR A 217 12.44 35.83 -112.86
N GLY A 218 12.56 34.73 -112.12
CA GLY A 218 11.93 33.46 -112.48
C GLY A 218 10.43 33.42 -112.18
N LYS A 219 9.98 34.16 -111.17
CA LYS A 219 8.57 34.17 -110.73
C LYS A 219 7.76 35.27 -111.40
N ALA A 220 7.22 34.95 -112.58
CA ALA A 220 6.26 35.78 -113.31
C ALA A 220 4.91 35.05 -113.57
N SER A 221 4.54 34.11 -112.69
CA SER A 221 3.23 33.44 -112.72
C SER A 221 2.90 32.77 -111.37
N PHE A 222 2.24 33.51 -110.48
CA PHE A 222 1.08 32.92 -109.80
C PHE A 222 -0.14 33.50 -110.52
N SER A 223 -1.00 32.62 -111.06
CA SER A 223 -2.18 33.06 -111.80
C SER A 223 -3.15 33.75 -110.86
N GLN A 224 -3.64 34.90 -111.31
CA GLN A 224 -4.77 35.60 -110.71
C GLN A 224 -6.05 34.79 -110.94
N GLU A 225 -6.53 34.09 -109.92
CA GLU A 225 -7.90 33.57 -109.87
C GLU A 225 -8.37 33.57 -108.40
N SER A 226 -9.62 33.99 -108.14
CA SER A 226 -10.16 34.31 -106.81
C SER A 226 -9.36 35.31 -105.96
N ASP A 227 -9.34 36.58 -106.38
CA ASP A 227 -9.09 37.73 -105.48
C ASP A 227 -10.43 38.08 -104.78
N GLU A 228 -10.90 37.22 -103.89
CA GLU A 228 -11.97 37.55 -102.94
C GLU A 228 -11.31 37.89 -101.60
N LYS A 229 -11.20 39.19 -101.32
CA LYS A 229 -10.51 39.72 -100.14
C LYS A 229 -11.34 39.54 -98.88
N LEU A 230 -11.28 38.34 -98.32
CA LEU A 230 -11.58 38.12 -96.91
C LEU A 230 -10.44 38.72 -96.08
N ASP A 231 -10.62 39.96 -95.63
CA ASP A 231 -9.77 40.53 -94.59
C ASP A 231 -10.04 39.80 -93.27
N LEU A 232 -9.05 39.67 -92.39
CA LEU A 232 -9.24 38.95 -91.11
C LEU A 232 -10.20 39.68 -90.15
N ALA A 233 -10.61 40.90 -90.48
CA ALA A 233 -11.65 41.65 -89.79
C ALA A 233 -13.09 41.19 -90.15
N ASP A 234 -13.29 40.57 -91.32
CA ASP A 234 -14.60 40.12 -91.81
C ASP A 234 -14.85 38.62 -91.57
N VAL A 235 -13.92 37.92 -90.91
CA VAL A 235 -14.15 36.56 -90.40
C VAL A 235 -14.90 36.67 -89.07
N GLU A 236 -16.22 36.77 -89.14
CA GLU A 236 -17.10 36.65 -87.99
C GLU A 236 -17.04 35.18 -87.50
N ILE A 237 -16.12 34.92 -86.55
CA ILE A 237 -16.06 33.64 -85.86
C ILE A 237 -17.34 33.54 -85.02
N GLU A 238 -18.24 32.63 -85.42
CA GLU A 238 -19.31 32.15 -84.54
C GLU A 238 -18.64 31.46 -83.33
N GLU A 239 -18.36 32.24 -82.27
CA GLU A 239 -17.82 31.74 -81.00
C GLU A 239 -18.90 30.92 -80.29
N ASP A 240 -19.13 29.69 -80.77
CA ASP A 240 -19.94 28.71 -80.09
C ASP A 240 -19.20 28.20 -78.85
N LYS A 241 -19.29 29.00 -77.78
CA LYS A 241 -18.54 28.80 -76.53
C LYS A 241 -18.89 27.49 -75.85
N GLN A 242 -20.06 26.91 -76.15
CA GLN A 242 -20.43 25.58 -75.68
C GLN A 242 -19.52 24.51 -76.30
N ALA A 243 -19.27 24.55 -77.62
CA ALA A 243 -18.35 23.64 -78.28
C ALA A 243 -16.88 23.85 -77.86
N LEU A 244 -16.49 25.08 -77.50
CA LEU A 244 -15.14 25.37 -76.99
C LEU A 244 -14.96 24.93 -75.54
N ASP A 245 -15.96 25.13 -74.68
CA ASP A 245 -15.97 24.65 -73.30
C ASP A 245 -16.11 23.12 -73.22
N GLU A 246 -16.79 22.47 -74.18
CA GLU A 246 -16.82 21.00 -74.33
C GLU A 246 -15.44 20.47 -74.73
N PHE A 247 -14.78 21.08 -75.74
CA PHE A 247 -13.44 20.71 -76.17
C PHE A 247 -12.34 20.96 -75.10
N LEU A 248 -12.55 21.91 -74.18
CA LEU A 248 -11.63 22.21 -73.08
C LEU A 248 -12.01 21.56 -71.74
N GLY A 249 -13.27 21.13 -71.59
CA GLY A 249 -13.81 20.54 -70.36
C GLY A 249 -13.51 19.05 -70.19
N ASP A 250 -13.21 18.35 -71.28
CA ASP A 250 -12.92 16.90 -71.33
C ASP A 250 -11.53 16.53 -70.74
N THR A 251 -11.27 16.96 -69.51
CA THR A 251 -10.29 16.35 -68.59
C THR A 251 -10.78 16.30 -67.13
N GLU A 252 -12.08 16.52 -66.86
CA GLU A 252 -12.73 16.11 -65.61
C GLU A 252 -13.83 15.04 -65.85
N MET A 253 -13.41 13.89 -66.38
CA MET A 253 -14.23 12.66 -66.38
C MET A 253 -14.64 12.31 -64.94
N GLU A 254 -15.96 12.28 -64.70
CA GLU A 254 -16.54 12.09 -63.37
C GLU A 254 -16.24 10.71 -62.75
N ASN A 255 -16.21 10.66 -61.42
CA ASN A 255 -16.03 9.43 -60.66
C ASN A 255 -17.38 8.72 -60.42
N GLN A 256 -17.82 7.89 -61.36
CA GLN A 256 -18.85 6.84 -61.22
C GLN A 256 -18.92 6.00 -62.52
N ASP A 257 -19.11 4.67 -62.53
CA ASP A 257 -19.21 3.73 -61.41
C ASP A 257 -18.75 2.31 -61.84
N GLY A 258 -18.33 1.46 -60.91
CA GLY A 258 -17.62 0.21 -61.21
C GLY A 258 -17.63 -0.85 -60.10
N ASN A 259 -18.83 -1.33 -59.76
CA ASN A 259 -19.13 -2.16 -58.59
C ASN A 259 -18.82 -3.68 -58.79
N VAL A 260 -18.89 -4.47 -57.70
CA VAL A 260 -18.77 -5.94 -57.54
C VAL A 260 -17.31 -6.44 -57.41
N ALA A 261 -16.85 -7.02 -56.27
CA ALA A 261 -17.54 -7.43 -55.04
C ALA A 261 -16.62 -7.49 -53.79
N GLN A 262 -17.23 -7.30 -52.60
CA GLN A 262 -17.01 -7.94 -51.26
C GLN A 262 -15.58 -8.06 -50.68
N THR A 263 -15.31 -7.91 -49.37
CA THR A 263 -16.11 -8.23 -48.14
C THR A 263 -15.81 -7.28 -46.95
N SER A 264 -16.81 -7.05 -46.08
CA SER A 264 -16.71 -6.68 -44.63
C SER A 264 -16.01 -5.35 -44.22
N ASP A 265 -16.46 -4.60 -43.20
CA ASP A 265 -17.71 -4.68 -42.42
C ASP A 265 -18.06 -3.35 -41.68
N SER A 266 -19.31 -2.91 -41.81
CA SER A 266 -20.16 -2.22 -40.81
C SER A 266 -19.66 -0.99 -39.99
N ASP A 267 -19.68 0.18 -40.64
CA ASP A 267 -20.28 1.49 -40.24
C ASP A 267 -20.53 1.88 -38.76
N ASP A 268 -19.71 2.82 -38.26
CA ASP A 268 -19.96 4.25 -37.96
C ASP A 268 -21.28 4.88 -37.36
N GLU A 269 -21.03 6.07 -36.78
CA GLU A 269 -21.88 7.27 -36.56
C GLU A 269 -22.99 7.33 -35.44
N LEU A 270 -23.68 8.48 -35.35
CA LEU A 270 -23.93 9.24 -34.11
C LEU A 270 -25.43 9.53 -33.80
N THR A 271 -25.75 9.42 -32.52
CA THR A 271 -26.66 10.28 -31.73
C THR A 271 -28.17 10.38 -32.02
N ALA A 272 -28.92 10.29 -30.90
CA ALA A 272 -29.94 11.24 -30.43
C ALA A 272 -31.42 10.76 -30.26
N ALA A 273 -31.91 11.02 -29.04
CA ALA A 273 -33.28 11.42 -28.70
C ALA A 273 -34.45 10.40 -28.68
N LYS A 274 -34.50 9.64 -27.56
CA LYS A 274 -35.55 9.75 -26.50
C LYS A 274 -36.93 9.07 -26.70
N ALA A 275 -37.46 8.60 -25.55
CA ALA A 275 -38.83 8.12 -25.28
C ALA A 275 -39.23 6.75 -25.90
N GLU A 276 -40.05 5.90 -25.25
CA GLU A 276 -40.31 5.68 -23.81
C GLU A 276 -40.98 4.29 -23.61
N GLN A 277 -40.82 3.67 -22.43
CA GLN A 277 -41.65 2.59 -21.85
C GLN A 277 -42.03 1.34 -22.70
N THR A 278 -41.67 0.12 -22.23
CA THR A 278 -42.65 -0.90 -21.72
C THR A 278 -42.09 -2.34 -21.63
N LYS A 279 -41.89 -2.82 -20.39
CA LYS A 279 -42.09 -4.18 -19.83
C LYS A 279 -41.63 -5.49 -20.54
N GLN A 280 -40.97 -6.30 -19.69
CA GLN A 280 -41.21 -7.75 -19.43
C GLN A 280 -40.50 -8.86 -20.24
N ALA A 281 -39.52 -9.46 -19.53
CA ALA A 281 -39.51 -10.87 -19.07
C ALA A 281 -38.73 -11.92 -19.87
N THR A 282 -38.35 -12.99 -19.14
CA THR A 282 -37.49 -14.14 -19.51
C THR A 282 -36.01 -13.78 -19.75
N GLY A 283 -35.02 -14.58 -19.30
CA GLY A 283 -35.05 -15.61 -18.26
C GLY A 283 -33.92 -16.65 -18.40
N LEU A 284 -33.30 -17.03 -17.27
CA LEU A 284 -32.20 -18.03 -17.15
C LEU A 284 -30.85 -17.53 -17.75
N GLU A 285 -29.65 -17.94 -17.27
CA GLU A 285 -29.32 -18.90 -16.19
C GLU A 285 -27.91 -18.69 -15.56
N TYR A 286 -27.62 -19.49 -14.52
CA TYR A 286 -26.32 -19.81 -13.89
C TYR A 286 -25.66 -18.89 -12.83
N THR A 287 -24.78 -19.52 -12.04
CA THR A 287 -24.36 -19.19 -10.67
C THR A 287 -22.83 -19.22 -10.50
N PRO A 288 -22.28 -18.69 -9.39
CA PRO A 288 -21.95 -19.54 -8.22
C PRO A 288 -22.33 -18.86 -6.86
N VAL A 289 -22.42 -19.46 -5.65
CA VAL A 289 -21.75 -20.60 -4.96
C VAL A 289 -20.34 -20.20 -4.46
N ILE A 290 -19.96 -20.15 -3.17
CA ILE A 290 -20.48 -20.57 -1.84
C ILE A 290 -20.11 -19.46 -0.78
N ALA A 291 -20.34 -19.48 0.55
CA ALA A 291 -21.00 -20.35 1.55
C ALA A 291 -21.26 -19.54 2.86
N SER A 292 -22.02 -20.10 3.82
CA SER A 292 -21.82 -19.88 5.27
C SER A 292 -22.23 -21.14 6.06
N GLU A 293 -21.74 -21.31 7.29
CA GLU A 293 -21.59 -22.63 7.95
C GLU A 293 -22.78 -23.11 8.82
N GLY A 294 -22.75 -24.39 9.24
CA GLY A 294 -23.67 -24.92 10.25
C GLY A 294 -23.52 -26.40 10.70
N SER A 295 -22.79 -26.61 11.81
CA SER A 295 -23.19 -27.50 12.94
C SER A 295 -22.90 -29.04 12.97
N VAL A 296 -21.87 -29.41 13.77
CA VAL A 296 -21.91 -30.36 14.93
C VAL A 296 -21.79 -31.92 14.78
N LYS A 297 -20.74 -32.49 15.42
CA LYS A 297 -20.51 -33.88 15.97
C LYS A 297 -20.34 -35.04 14.95
N THR A 298 -19.77 -36.22 15.27
CA THR A 298 -19.48 -36.95 16.54
C THR A 298 -17.99 -37.39 16.75
N GLU A 299 -17.73 -38.40 17.60
CA GLU A 299 -16.45 -38.71 18.30
C GLU A 299 -15.74 -40.01 17.80
N GLU A 300 -14.72 -40.46 18.57
CA GLU A 300 -13.84 -41.67 18.44
C GLU A 300 -12.58 -41.58 17.54
N SER A 301 -11.47 -42.32 17.77
CA SER A 301 -10.74 -42.72 19.01
C SER A 301 -9.41 -43.43 18.66
N CYS A 302 -8.27 -43.06 19.28
CA CYS A 302 -6.94 -43.73 19.19
C CYS A 302 -6.26 -43.80 17.79
N SER A 303 -4.94 -43.98 17.64
CA SER A 303 -3.82 -44.03 18.60
C SER A 303 -2.47 -43.59 17.95
N ASP A 304 -1.43 -43.55 18.79
CA ASP A 304 0.01 -43.66 18.47
C ASP A 304 0.82 -42.45 17.98
N ILE A 305 1.92 -42.22 18.71
CA ILE A 305 3.02 -41.28 18.45
C ILE A 305 4.27 -42.12 18.23
N PRO A 306 5.17 -41.75 17.29
CA PRO A 306 6.58 -41.79 17.70
C PRO A 306 7.48 -40.66 17.16
N ALA A 307 8.43 -40.28 18.03
CA ALA A 307 9.79 -39.81 17.75
C ALA A 307 10.03 -38.37 17.24
N ILE A 308 11.21 -37.86 17.62
CA ILE A 308 11.74 -36.51 17.41
C ILE A 308 13.11 -36.64 16.75
N SER A 309 13.39 -35.79 15.76
CA SER A 309 14.75 -35.42 15.29
C SER A 309 14.61 -34.15 14.45
N GLU A 310 14.97 -32.97 14.96
CA GLU A 310 16.33 -32.44 15.01
C GLU A 310 17.02 -32.38 13.62
N SER A 311 16.94 -31.21 12.98
CA SER A 311 17.89 -30.76 11.95
C SER A 311 17.89 -29.23 11.91
N ASN A 312 19.03 -28.65 12.28
CA ASN A 312 19.23 -27.23 12.57
C ASN A 312 18.90 -26.29 11.39
N ASN A 313 18.26 -25.16 11.71
CA ASN A 313 18.26 -23.98 10.84
C ASN A 313 19.68 -23.36 10.79
N THR A 314 20.13 -22.88 9.63
CA THR A 314 21.38 -22.12 9.48
C THR A 314 21.16 -20.97 8.51
N THR A 315 21.48 -19.75 8.93
CA THR A 315 21.33 -18.51 8.15
C THR A 315 22.63 -18.11 7.43
N ASP A 316 22.53 -17.04 6.65
CA ASP A 316 23.62 -16.22 6.09
C ASP A 316 24.45 -16.82 4.94
N ALA A 317 24.85 -16.07 3.91
CA ALA A 317 24.33 -14.79 3.40
C ALA A 317 24.87 -14.57 1.97
N ASP A 318 23.99 -14.37 0.98
CA ASP A 318 24.42 -14.03 -0.39
C ASP A 318 24.73 -12.53 -0.51
N ALA A 319 26.02 -12.21 -0.65
CA ALA A 319 26.50 -10.84 -0.85
C ALA A 319 26.35 -10.43 -2.33
N ILE A 320 25.30 -9.67 -2.64
CA ILE A 320 25.09 -9.11 -3.98
C ILE A 320 26.15 -8.03 -4.25
N ASN A 321 26.99 -8.25 -5.27
CA ASN A 321 28.05 -7.33 -5.66
C ASN A 321 27.54 -6.24 -6.61
N VAL A 322 27.53 -4.97 -6.17
CA VAL A 322 27.17 -3.81 -6.99
C VAL A 322 28.13 -2.62 -6.72
N GLU A 323 29.26 -2.60 -7.42
CA GLU A 323 30.02 -1.38 -7.72
C GLU A 323 29.96 -1.17 -9.25
N ASP A 324 28.89 -0.52 -9.72
CA ASP A 324 28.82 0.91 -10.06
C ASP A 324 29.57 1.29 -11.35
N SER A 325 28.83 1.23 -12.47
CA SER A 325 29.35 1.41 -13.83
C SER A 325 29.58 2.88 -14.23
N LYS A 326 30.55 3.56 -13.59
CA LYS A 326 30.86 4.99 -13.84
C LYS A 326 32.23 5.29 -14.46
N GLU A 327 32.64 4.61 -15.55
CA GLU A 327 33.77 5.12 -16.34
C GLU A 327 33.78 4.67 -17.83
N ARG A 328 32.90 5.25 -18.68
CA ARG A 328 32.99 5.01 -20.14
C ARG A 328 32.40 6.03 -21.13
N ILE A 329 32.32 7.32 -20.78
CA ILE A 329 31.83 8.37 -21.73
C ILE A 329 32.75 9.60 -21.80
N HIS A 330 34.04 9.41 -22.12
CA HIS A 330 34.87 10.44 -22.75
C HIS A 330 35.99 9.83 -23.61
N LEU A 331 36.62 10.66 -24.46
CA LEU A 331 37.63 10.30 -25.49
C LEU A 331 37.11 9.69 -26.81
N LYS A 332 36.20 10.40 -27.52
CA LYS A 332 36.15 10.31 -29.00
C LYS A 332 35.57 11.54 -29.72
N SER A 333 36.24 12.68 -29.60
CA SER A 333 36.04 13.87 -30.44
C SER A 333 37.35 14.67 -30.53
N GLU A 334 37.43 15.56 -31.52
CA GLU A 334 38.51 16.55 -31.73
C GLU A 334 39.89 16.00 -32.15
N ALA A 335 39.98 15.74 -33.45
CA ALA A 335 41.21 15.94 -34.21
C ALA A 335 40.87 16.59 -35.55
N THR A 336 40.80 17.93 -35.60
CA THR A 336 40.99 18.79 -36.80
C THR A 336 40.80 20.27 -36.44
N GLU A 337 41.87 20.97 -36.07
CA GLU A 337 42.10 22.33 -36.59
C GLU A 337 43.60 22.65 -36.61
N SER A 338 44.06 23.14 -37.76
CA SER A 338 45.42 23.67 -37.95
C SER A 338 45.25 25.03 -38.61
N GLY A 339 45.60 26.11 -37.90
CA GLY A 339 45.39 27.47 -38.38
C GLY A 339 46.40 28.45 -37.80
N ASP A 340 47.05 29.21 -38.68
CA ASP A 340 48.15 30.13 -38.40
C ASP A 340 47.84 31.17 -37.30
N LYS A 341 48.81 31.42 -36.40
CA LYS A 341 49.59 32.69 -36.42
C LYS A 341 50.74 32.78 -35.41
N ASP A 342 51.63 33.70 -35.76
CA ASP A 342 52.75 34.33 -35.02
C ASP A 342 53.89 33.43 -34.49
#